data_AF-A0A2A5M8F3-F1
#
_entry.id   AF-A0A2A5M8F3-F1
#
_cell.length_a   1.000
_cell.length_b   1.000
_cell.length_c   1.000
_cell.angle_alpha   90.00
_cell.angle_beta   90.00
_cell.angle_gamma   90.00
#
_symmetry.space_group_name_H-M   'P 1'
#
loop_
_entity.id
_entity.type
_entity.pdbx_description
1 polymer ?
#
loop_
_entity_poly.entity_id
_entity_poly.type
_entity_poly.pdbx_seq_one_letter_code
_entity_poly.pdbx_strand_id
1 'polypeptide(L)'
;MQKKFEDCVKTMLEIIGENPNREGLIKTPNRVFKAYEFLTSGYTQNVKDILNNALFESSNNEMVLVRDIEFYSLCEHHLLPFFGRAHVAYIPNKKVVGLSKIP
;
A
#
# COMPACT_ATOMS: atom_id res chain seq x y z
N MET A 1 -7.80 -19.30 1.25
CA MET A 1 -8.29 -17.90 1.34
C MET A 1 -8.57 -17.30 -0.03
N GLN A 2 -7.63 -17.39 -0.98
CA GLN A 2 -7.83 -16.89 -2.35
C GLN A 2 -9.16 -17.30 -3.00
N LYS A 3 -9.46 -18.61 -3.10
CA LYS A 3 -10.70 -19.10 -3.70
C LYS A 3 -11.96 -18.46 -3.10
N LYS A 4 -12.02 -18.34 -1.77
CA LYS A 4 -13.15 -17.71 -1.07
C LYS A 4 -13.32 -16.24 -1.46
N PHE A 5 -12.23 -15.49 -1.58
CA PHE A 5 -12.27 -14.09 -2.02
C PHE A 5 -12.74 -13.99 -3.48
N GLU A 6 -12.20 -14.83 -4.37
CA GLU A 6 -12.61 -14.89 -5.77
C GLU A 6 -14.11 -15.20 -5.91
N ASP A 7 -14.63 -16.13 -5.10
CA ASP A 7 -16.07 -16.45 -5.06
C ASP A 7 -16.91 -15.24 -4.59
N CYS A 8 -16.42 -14.45 -3.61
CA CYS A 8 -17.07 -13.20 -3.19
C CYS A 8 -17.08 -12.15 -4.31
N VAL A 9 -15.98 -11.98 -5.04
CA VAL A 9 -15.93 -11.06 -6.20
C VAL A 9 -16.88 -11.50 -7.30
N LYS A 10 -16.96 -12.81 -7.57
CA LYS A 10 -17.93 -13.35 -8.51
C LYS A 10 -19.36 -13.03 -8.10
N THR A 11 -19.68 -13.24 -6.83
CA THR A 11 -20.99 -12.90 -6.24
C THR A 11 -21.29 -11.41 -6.39
N MET A 12 -20.31 -10.54 -6.13
CA MET A 12 -20.45 -9.09 -6.31
C MET A 12 -20.76 -8.73 -7.77
N LEU A 13 -20.06 -9.32 -8.74
CA LEU A 13 -20.34 -9.12 -10.17
C LEU A 13 -21.77 -9.51 -10.54
N GLU A 14 -22.25 -10.66 -10.05
CA GLU A 14 -23.63 -11.11 -10.29
C GLU A 14 -24.65 -10.13 -9.68
N ILE A 15 -24.42 -9.66 -8.45
CA ILE A 15 -25.30 -8.72 -7.76
C ILE A 15 -25.40 -7.37 -8.48
N ILE A 16 -24.33 -6.89 -9.10
CA ILE A 16 -24.35 -5.62 -9.87
C ILE A 16 -24.87 -5.80 -11.30
N GLY A 17 -25.36 -6.99 -11.67
CA GLY A 17 -25.96 -7.28 -12.97
C GLY A 17 -24.97 -7.67 -14.08
N GLU A 18 -23.71 -7.95 -13.74
CA GLU A 18 -22.71 -8.45 -14.68
C GLU A 18 -22.79 -9.97 -14.86
N ASN A 19 -22.30 -10.48 -15.99
CA ASN A 19 -22.16 -11.92 -16.25
C ASN A 19 -20.70 -12.36 -16.02
N PRO A 20 -20.36 -13.03 -14.90
CA PRO A 20 -18.97 -13.42 -14.63
C PRO A 20 -18.37 -14.38 -15.67
N ASN A 21 -19.21 -15.06 -16.46
CA ASN A 21 -18.77 -16.00 -17.49
C ASN A 21 -18.46 -15.31 -18.83
N ARG A 22 -18.67 -13.99 -18.97
CA ARG A 22 -18.25 -13.27 -20.18
C ARG A 22 -16.73 -13.27 -20.28
N GLU A 23 -16.20 -13.37 -21.50
CA GLU A 23 -14.76 -13.52 -21.78
C GLU A 23 -13.87 -12.58 -20.94
N GLY A 24 -14.25 -11.30 -20.85
CA GLY A 24 -13.51 -10.29 -20.09
C GLY A 24 -13.50 -10.48 -18.57
N LEU A 25 -14.49 -11.17 -17.98
CA LEU A 25 -14.64 -11.31 -16.52
C LEU A 25 -14.20 -12.64 -15.94
N ILE A 26 -13.95 -13.67 -16.77
CA ILE A 26 -13.55 -15.01 -16.29
C ILE A 26 -12.36 -14.93 -15.32
N LYS A 27 -11.38 -14.06 -15.59
CA LYS A 27 -10.21 -13.85 -14.74
C LYS A 27 -10.32 -12.64 -13.80
N THR A 28 -11.43 -11.91 -13.81
CA THR A 28 -11.62 -10.73 -12.94
C THR A 28 -11.52 -11.07 -11.46
N PRO A 29 -12.19 -12.12 -10.93
CA PRO A 29 -12.05 -12.50 -9.52
C PRO A 29 -10.60 -12.67 -9.08
N ASN A 30 -9.80 -13.37 -9.88
CA ASN A 30 -8.38 -13.58 -9.61
C ASN A 30 -7.58 -12.28 -9.64
N ARG A 31 -7.79 -11.43 -10.65
CA ARG A 31 -7.13 -10.12 -10.75
C ARG A 31 -7.47 -9.21 -9.57
N VAL A 32 -8.73 -9.19 -9.13
CA VAL A 32 -9.16 -8.40 -7.96
C VAL A 32 -8.50 -8.94 -6.69
N PHE A 33 -8.46 -10.26 -6.49
CA PHE A 33 -7.74 -10.84 -5.36
C PHE A 33 -6.26 -10.41 -5.34
N LYS A 34 -5.57 -10.49 -6.49
CA LYS A 34 -4.17 -10.05 -6.60
C LYS A 34 -3.98 -8.55 -6.37
N ALA A 35 -4.93 -7.73 -6.81
CA ALA A 35 -4.92 -6.30 -6.51
C ALA A 35 -5.03 -6.05 -4.99
N TYR A 36 -5.98 -6.71 -4.31
CA TYR A 36 -6.13 -6.55 -2.85
C TYR A 36 -4.90 -7.08 -2.09
N GLU A 37 -4.34 -8.22 -2.49
CA GLU A 37 -3.09 -8.75 -1.92
C GLU A 37 -1.96 -7.71 -1.95
N PHE A 38 -1.83 -6.97 -3.06
CA PHE A 38 -0.86 -5.88 -3.19
C PHE A 38 -1.24 -4.65 -2.35
N LEU A 39 -2.48 -4.16 -2.50
CA LEU A 39 -2.96 -2.93 -1.85
C LEU A 39 -2.95 -3.02 -0.33
N THR A 40 -3.14 -4.21 0.23
CA THR A 40 -3.13 -4.45 1.68
C THR A 40 -1.85 -5.14 2.17
N SER A 41 -0.81 -5.23 1.33
CA SER A 41 0.47 -5.89 1.69
C SER A 41 1.17 -5.24 2.88
N GLY A 42 0.89 -3.98 3.18
CA GLY A 42 1.42 -3.25 4.33
C GLY A 42 1.14 -3.93 5.68
N TYR A 43 0.03 -4.67 5.84
CA TYR A 43 -0.28 -5.37 7.10
C TYR A 43 0.73 -6.47 7.46
N THR A 44 1.40 -7.04 6.46
CA THR A 44 2.38 -8.12 6.67
C THR A 44 3.82 -7.62 6.66
N GLN A 45 4.03 -6.31 6.48
CA GLN A 45 5.37 -5.72 6.48
C GLN A 45 5.84 -5.44 7.91
N ASN A 46 7.15 -5.57 8.13
CA ASN A 46 7.79 -5.22 9.38
C ASN A 46 8.66 -3.97 9.19
N VAL A 47 8.43 -2.95 10.02
CA VAL A 47 9.19 -1.68 9.97
C VAL A 47 10.69 -1.90 10.16
N LYS A 48 11.12 -2.87 10.97
CA LYS A 48 12.55 -3.18 11.16
C LYS A 48 13.20 -3.67 9.87
N ASP A 49 12.50 -4.51 9.12
CA ASP A 49 12.99 -5.05 7.84
C ASP A 49 12.99 -3.97 6.76
N ILE A 50 12.00 -3.07 6.76
CA ILE A 50 11.98 -1.90 5.87
C ILE A 50 13.19 -1.00 6.14
N LEU A 51 13.43 -0.65 7.40
CA LEU A 51 14.56 0.19 7.80
C LEU A 51 15.90 -0.46 7.47
N ASN A 52 16.01 -1.79 7.57
CA ASN A 52 17.19 -2.58 7.20
C ASN A 52 18.54 -1.97 7.66
N ASN A 53 18.61 -1.57 8.93
CA ASN A 53 19.79 -0.91 9.53
C ASN A 53 20.25 0.38 8.81
N ALA A 54 19.41 1.02 8.00
CA ALA A 54 19.71 2.28 7.33
C ALA A 54 19.57 3.49 8.28
N LEU A 55 20.19 3.37 9.45
CA LEU A 55 20.33 4.44 10.44
C LEU A 55 21.81 4.78 10.54
N PHE A 56 22.16 6.00 10.19
CA PHE A 56 23.54 6.47 10.12
C PHE A 56 23.80 7.50 11.20
N GLU A 57 25.01 7.51 11.77
CA GLU A 57 25.39 8.58 12.69
C GLU A 57 25.42 9.93 11.98
N SER A 58 24.92 10.96 12.64
CA SER A 58 24.90 12.32 12.12
C SER A 58 24.98 13.31 13.26
N SER A 59 25.86 14.30 13.12
CA SER A 59 25.90 15.49 13.97
C SER A 59 24.88 16.54 13.55
N ASN A 60 24.11 16.30 12.47
CA ASN A 60 23.11 17.24 12.00
C ASN A 60 21.99 17.42 13.04
N ASN A 61 21.74 18.66 13.42
CA ASN A 61 20.68 19.09 14.33
C ASN A 61 19.65 20.00 13.63
N GLU A 62 19.71 20.10 12.31
CA GLU A 62 18.75 20.82 11.48
C GLU A 62 17.64 19.88 10.95
N MET A 63 16.56 20.46 10.46
CA MET A 63 15.43 19.71 9.92
C MET A 63 15.83 18.95 8.65
N VAL A 64 15.55 17.64 8.64
CA VAL A 64 15.51 16.83 7.42
C VAL A 64 14.07 16.80 6.94
N LEU A 65 13.88 17.08 5.65
CA LEU A 65 12.58 17.23 5.03
C LEU A 65 12.55 16.49 3.69
N VAL A 66 11.67 15.50 3.60
CA VAL A 66 11.34 14.79 2.37
C VAL A 66 9.93 15.21 1.96
N ARG A 67 9.77 15.74 0.74
CA ARG A 67 8.51 16.29 0.24
C ARG A 67 8.09 15.57 -1.03
N ASP A 68 6.80 15.71 -1.33
CA ASP A 68 6.18 15.24 -2.57
C ASP A 68 6.27 13.73 -2.75
N ILE A 69 6.20 13.01 -1.62
CA ILE A 69 6.11 11.55 -1.58
C ILE A 69 4.74 11.16 -2.11
N GLU A 70 4.69 10.56 -3.29
CA GLU A 70 3.45 10.05 -3.84
C GLU A 70 2.99 8.82 -3.03
N PHE A 71 1.72 8.82 -2.63
CA PHE A 71 1.14 7.67 -1.94
C PHE A 71 -0.22 7.30 -2.51
N TYR A 72 -0.52 6.01 -2.40
CA TYR A 72 -1.80 5.40 -2.73
C TYR A 72 -2.26 4.57 -1.53
N SER A 73 -3.53 4.65 -1.19
CA SER A 73 -4.12 3.89 -0.09
C SER A 73 -5.59 3.56 -0.38
N LEU A 74 -6.21 2.83 0.54
CA LEU A 74 -7.59 2.35 0.43
C LEU A 74 -8.42 2.89 1.60
N CYS A 75 -9.53 3.57 1.31
CA CYS A 75 -10.44 4.05 2.34
C CYS A 75 -11.19 2.86 2.95
N GLU A 76 -11.05 2.64 4.26
CA GLU A 76 -11.69 1.50 4.94
C GLU A 76 -13.24 1.55 4.92
N HIS A 77 -13.83 2.74 4.84
CA HIS A 77 -15.28 2.92 4.85
C HIS A 77 -15.96 2.51 3.53
N HIS A 78 -15.28 2.73 2.40
CA HIS A 78 -15.87 2.58 1.07
C HIS A 78 -15.11 1.59 0.18
N LEU A 79 -13.92 1.16 0.61
CA LEU A 79 -12.99 0.34 -0.16
C LEU A 79 -12.61 0.96 -1.52
N LEU A 80 -12.61 2.30 -1.58
CA LEU A 80 -12.18 3.06 -2.75
C LEU A 80 -10.78 3.65 -2.52
N PRO A 81 -9.96 3.78 -3.58
CA PRO A 81 -8.66 4.40 -3.47
C PRO A 81 -8.74 5.86 -3.03
N PHE A 82 -7.79 6.28 -2.22
CA PHE A 82 -7.42 7.68 -2.08
C PHE A 82 -5.90 7.80 -2.22
N PHE A 83 -5.46 8.91 -2.80
CA PHE A 83 -4.06 9.12 -3.15
C PHE A 83 -3.72 10.59 -2.99
N GLY A 84 -2.43 10.88 -2.89
CA GLY A 84 -1.97 12.25 -2.71
C GLY A 84 -0.47 12.29 -2.47
N ARG A 85 -0.06 13.33 -1.73
CA ARG A 85 1.33 13.54 -1.36
C ARG A 85 1.50 13.59 0.15
N ALA A 86 2.54 12.92 0.63
CA ALA A 86 3.01 13.03 1.99
C ALA A 86 4.26 13.91 2.05
N HIS A 87 4.44 14.59 3.18
CA HIS A 87 5.65 15.34 3.49
C HIS A 87 6.10 14.90 4.88
N VAL A 88 7.34 14.44 4.99
CA VAL A 88 7.92 13.94 6.24
C VAL A 88 9.03 14.87 6.66
N ALA A 89 8.95 15.35 7.90
CA ALA A 89 9.96 16.20 8.50
C ALA A 89 10.36 15.65 9.87
N TYR A 90 11.65 15.67 10.17
CA TYR A 90 12.15 15.36 11.51
C TYR A 90 13.47 16.08 11.78
N ILE A 91 13.80 16.26 13.06
CA ILE A 91 15.11 16.75 13.49
C ILE A 91 15.91 15.53 13.98
N PRO A 92 17.07 15.22 13.38
CA PRO A 92 17.88 14.08 13.78
C PRO A 92 18.37 14.22 15.24
N ASN A 93 18.46 13.09 15.95
CA ASN A 93 19.13 13.01 17.25
C ASN A 93 20.23 11.96 17.16
N LYS A 94 21.45 12.41 16.83
CA LYS A 94 22.65 11.58 16.59
C LYS A 94 22.54 10.58 15.43
N LYS A 95 21.33 10.31 14.92
CA LYS A 95 21.05 9.38 13.84
C LYS A 95 20.13 9.99 12.79
N VAL A 96 20.46 9.74 11.53
CA VAL A 96 19.67 10.07 10.35
C VAL A 96 19.18 8.77 9.70
N VAL A 97 17.94 8.75 9.20
CA VAL A 97 17.46 7.62 8.41
C VAL A 97 17.89 7.79 6.96
N GLY A 98 18.30 6.70 6.30
CA GLY A 98 18.57 6.73 4.87
C GLY A 98 17.33 7.21 4.12
N LEU A 99 17.47 8.25 3.28
CA LEU A 99 16.33 8.88 2.62
C LEU A 99 15.52 7.88 1.76
N SER A 100 16.17 6.85 1.20
CA SER A 100 15.48 5.77 0.46
C SER A 100 14.54 4.90 1.31
N LYS A 101 14.53 5.08 2.63
CA LYS A 101 13.60 4.41 3.56
C LYS A 101 12.39 5.28 3.93
N ILE A 102 12.40 6.53 3.52
CA ILE A 102 11.23 7.40 3.49
C ILE A 102 10.87 7.48 2.00
N PRO A 103 10.07 6.54 1.49
CA PRO A 103 9.64 6.55 0.09
C PRO A 103 8.94 7.86 -0.24
#